data_AF-A0A1C2GIQ6-F1
#
_entry.id   AF-A0A1C2GIQ6-F1
#
_cell.length_a   1.000
_cell.length_b   1.000
_cell.length_c   1.000
_cell.angle_alpha   90.00
_cell.angle_beta   90.00
_cell.angle_gamma   90.00
#
_symmetry.space_group_name_H-M   'P 1'
#
loop_
_entity.id
_entity.type
_entity.pdbx_description
1 polymer ?
#
loop_
_entity_poly.entity_id
_entity_poly.type
_entity_poly.pdbx_seq_one_letter_code
_entity_poly.pdbx_strand_id
1 'polypeptide(L)'
;MRKYFYLFTLFVFIITVYSCTLKASRRNLIKIYPLSPYIDSVKFDKDEDVGKERRNGIKIKYYLINESVDYTELTKDRIKDFIRDSLHNELKRYPAVYFTFYKKGSGLDRDFQQTADNKLATNYKDNKFAEFEYINGQLFNFDFYKDGEYYVPPVINEESNSN
;
A
#
# COMPACT_ATOMS: atom_id res chain seq x y z
N MET A 1 32.80 -16.44 -34.80
CA MET A 1 32.11 -16.71 -33.51
C MET A 1 32.41 -15.66 -32.42
N ARG A 2 33.64 -15.12 -32.29
CA ARG A 2 33.95 -14.12 -31.23
C ARG A 2 33.13 -12.82 -31.25
N LYS A 3 32.73 -12.29 -32.41
CA LYS A 3 31.97 -11.02 -32.51
C LYS A 3 30.56 -11.10 -31.87
N TYR A 4 29.86 -12.23 -32.00
CA TYR A 4 28.52 -12.39 -31.44
C TYR A 4 28.51 -12.56 -29.92
N PHE A 5 29.62 -13.06 -29.35
CA PHE A 5 29.77 -13.20 -27.90
C PHE A 5 29.80 -11.84 -27.19
N TYR A 6 30.51 -10.86 -27.75
CA TYR A 6 30.59 -9.51 -27.18
C TYR A 6 29.26 -8.75 -27.23
N LEU A 7 28.49 -8.93 -28.31
CA LEU A 7 27.14 -8.37 -28.45
C LEU A 7 26.16 -8.97 -27.42
N PHE A 8 26.22 -10.28 -27.21
CA PHE A 8 25.39 -10.95 -26.22
C PHE A 8 25.72 -10.51 -24.79
N THR A 9 27.00 -10.42 -24.42
CA THR A 9 27.40 -9.94 -23.10
C THR A 9 27.01 -8.47 -22.86
N LEU A 10 27.09 -7.64 -23.89
CA LEU A 10 26.66 -6.24 -23.81
C LEU A 10 25.15 -6.12 -23.60
N PHE A 11 24.36 -6.93 -24.31
CA PHE A 11 22.90 -6.94 -24.18
C PHE A 11 22.44 -7.37 -22.78
N VAL A 12 23.03 -8.44 -22.23
CA VAL A 12 22.75 -8.89 -20.86
C VAL A 12 23.14 -7.83 -19.83
N PHE A 13 24.30 -7.18 -20.00
CA PHE A 13 24.73 -6.10 -19.12
C PHE A 13 23.77 -4.91 -19.15
N ILE A 14 23.31 -4.48 -20.34
CA ILE A 14 22.34 -3.39 -20.48
C ILE A 14 21.03 -3.76 -19.79
N ILE A 15 20.47 -4.96 -20.01
CA ILE A 15 19.23 -5.39 -19.35
C ILE A 15 19.40 -5.44 -17.82
N THR A 16 20.55 -5.91 -17.34
CA THR A 16 20.82 -6.02 -15.90
C THR A 16 20.96 -4.65 -15.26
N VAL A 17 21.71 -3.73 -15.89
CA VAL A 17 21.85 -2.35 -15.42
C VAL A 17 20.51 -1.63 -15.47
N TYR A 18 19.75 -1.75 -16.55
CA TYR A 18 18.42 -1.14 -16.69
C TYR A 18 17.44 -1.68 -15.64
N SER A 19 17.46 -2.99 -15.38
CA SER A 19 16.66 -3.62 -14.32
C SER A 19 17.09 -3.17 -12.92
N CYS A 20 18.39 -2.96 -12.70
CA CYS A 20 18.93 -2.42 -11.45
C CYS A 20 18.59 -0.93 -11.26
N THR A 21 18.65 -0.10 -12.30
CA THR A 21 18.34 1.32 -12.22
C THR A 21 16.83 1.56 -12.10
N LEU A 22 15.98 0.76 -12.75
CA LEU A 22 14.53 0.74 -12.52
C LEU A 22 14.20 0.41 -11.07
N LYS A 23 14.87 -0.60 -10.47
CA LYS A 23 14.71 -0.92 -9.04
C LYS A 23 15.24 0.18 -8.12
N ALA A 24 16.32 0.86 -8.49
CA ALA A 24 16.90 1.95 -7.70
C ALA A 24 16.08 3.24 -7.74
N SER A 25 15.46 3.57 -8.88
CA SER A 25 14.57 4.74 -9.04
C SER A 25 13.26 4.62 -8.23
N ARG A 26 12.78 3.38 -8.02
CA ARG A 26 11.60 3.11 -7.18
C ARG A 26 11.82 3.30 -5.67
N ARG A 27 13.04 3.64 -5.22
CA ARG A 27 13.35 3.91 -3.80
C ARG A 27 13.01 5.33 -3.33
N ASN A 28 11.99 5.99 -3.88
CA ASN A 28 11.35 7.08 -3.17
C ASN A 28 10.49 6.50 -2.04
N LEU A 29 11.15 6.12 -0.94
CA LEU A 29 10.52 5.56 0.25
C LEU A 29 9.45 6.53 0.76
N ILE A 30 8.20 6.11 0.66
CA ILE A 30 7.07 6.80 1.28
C ILE A 30 7.23 6.74 2.80
N LYS A 31 7.14 7.89 3.48
CA LYS A 31 7.31 7.96 4.94
C LYS A 31 6.05 7.48 5.65
N ILE A 32 5.99 6.20 5.98
CA ILE A 32 4.85 5.55 6.64
C ILE A 32 5.18 5.17 8.08
N TYR A 33 4.27 5.49 9.01
CA TYR A 33 4.41 5.22 10.45
C TYR A 33 3.18 4.48 10.99
N PRO A 34 3.32 3.53 11.93
CA PRO A 34 2.17 2.91 12.58
C PRO A 34 1.45 3.94 13.48
N LEU A 35 0.12 4.05 13.36
CA LEU A 35 -0.72 4.93 14.19
C LEU A 35 -1.24 4.25 15.46
N SER A 36 -1.09 2.94 15.55
CA SER A 36 -1.65 2.17 16.64
C SER A 36 -0.79 0.94 16.95
N PRO A 37 -0.49 0.67 18.23
CA PRO A 37 -0.08 -0.66 18.65
C PRO A 37 -1.27 -1.64 18.63
N TYR A 38 -2.51 -1.14 18.54
CA TYR A 38 -3.74 -1.91 18.62
C TYR A 38 -3.85 -2.89 17.44
N ILE A 39 -4.28 -4.09 17.76
CA ILE A 39 -4.67 -5.13 16.82
C ILE A 39 -6.14 -5.33 17.11
N ASP A 40 -7.00 -4.71 16.30
CA ASP A 40 -8.41 -5.07 16.36
C ASP A 40 -8.61 -6.35 15.54
N SER A 41 -9.32 -7.31 16.13
CA SER A 41 -9.73 -8.55 15.45
C SER A 41 -11.18 -8.37 15.03
N VAL A 42 -11.39 -7.85 13.84
CA VAL A 42 -12.75 -7.62 13.35
C VAL A 42 -13.25 -8.90 12.68
N LYS A 43 -14.44 -9.34 13.11
CA LYS A 43 -15.25 -10.30 12.37
C LYS A 43 -16.03 -9.51 11.34
N PHE A 44 -15.83 -9.76 10.06
CA PHE A 44 -16.68 -9.18 9.02
C PHE A 44 -17.90 -10.07 8.85
N ASP A 45 -19.10 -9.49 8.78
CA ASP A 45 -20.31 -10.22 8.37
C ASP A 45 -20.32 -10.60 6.88
N LYS A 46 -19.26 -10.24 6.11
CA LYS A 46 -19.07 -10.62 4.70
C LYS A 46 -18.38 -11.99 4.53
N ASP A 47 -18.59 -12.89 5.48
CA ASP A 47 -18.05 -14.26 5.51
C ASP A 47 -18.78 -15.23 4.54
N GLU A 48 -19.04 -14.84 3.28
CA GLU A 48 -19.51 -15.79 2.26
C GLU A 48 -18.40 -16.34 1.35
N ASP A 49 -17.29 -15.60 1.14
CA ASP A 49 -16.24 -16.02 0.18
C ASP A 49 -14.94 -16.54 0.80
N VAL A 50 -14.73 -16.39 2.11
CA VAL A 50 -13.55 -16.95 2.78
C VAL A 50 -13.95 -18.30 3.37
N GLY A 51 -13.69 -19.36 2.60
CA GLY A 51 -14.07 -20.74 2.88
C GLY A 51 -13.92 -21.17 4.34
N LYS A 52 -14.78 -22.11 4.74
CA LYS A 52 -15.10 -22.61 6.10
C LYS A 52 -13.96 -23.14 6.98
N GLU A 53 -12.72 -22.70 6.81
CA GLU A 53 -11.60 -23.07 7.67
C GLU A 53 -11.07 -21.88 8.46
N ARG A 54 -11.54 -21.86 9.72
CA ARG A 54 -10.93 -21.27 10.91
C ARG A 54 -11.20 -19.79 11.16
N ARG A 55 -11.70 -19.56 12.38
CA ARG A 55 -11.74 -18.33 13.18
C ARG A 55 -10.41 -17.57 13.22
N ASN A 56 -9.95 -17.04 12.10
CA ASN A 56 -8.82 -16.13 12.05
C ASN A 56 -9.40 -14.74 11.81
N GLY A 57 -9.66 -14.02 12.90
CA GLY A 57 -10.12 -12.63 12.83
C GLY A 57 -9.16 -11.83 11.94
N ILE A 58 -9.71 -11.01 11.05
CA ILE A 58 -8.91 -10.13 10.21
C ILE A 58 -8.25 -9.12 11.14
N LYS A 59 -6.92 -9.03 11.04
CA LYS A 59 -6.14 -8.07 11.80
C LYS A 59 -6.26 -6.71 11.16
N ILE A 60 -6.83 -5.71 11.84
CA ILE A 60 -6.83 -4.34 11.33
C ILE A 60 -5.57 -3.60 11.81
N LYS A 61 -4.92 -2.88 10.89
CA LYS A 61 -3.76 -2.02 11.15
C LYS A 61 -3.92 -0.64 10.55
N TYR A 62 -3.56 0.36 11.35
CA TYR A 62 -3.65 1.77 10.98
C TYR A 62 -2.25 2.39 10.81
N TYR A 63 -2.08 3.13 9.72
CA TYR A 63 -0.81 3.77 9.38
C TYR A 63 -1.01 5.24 8.99
N LEU A 64 0.01 6.05 9.26
CA LEU A 64 0.11 7.44 8.83
C LEU A 64 1.10 7.54 7.68
N ILE A 65 0.70 8.21 6.61
CA ILE A 65 1.59 8.71 5.60
C ILE A 65 1.98 10.14 5.96
N ASN A 66 3.22 10.33 6.36
CA ASN A 66 3.77 11.60 6.84
C ASN A 66 4.50 12.36 5.73
N GLU A 67 3.84 12.48 4.57
CA GLU A 67 4.28 13.27 3.44
C GLU A 67 3.08 13.64 2.55
N SER A 68 3.30 14.51 1.57
CA SER A 68 2.29 14.78 0.55
C SER A 68 2.06 13.53 -0.30
N VAL A 69 0.80 13.19 -0.52
CA VAL A 69 0.38 12.07 -1.36
C VAL A 69 -0.62 12.52 -2.40
N ASP A 70 -0.60 11.86 -3.55
CA ASP A 70 -1.55 12.02 -4.64
C ASP A 70 -2.34 10.72 -4.86
N TYR A 71 -3.38 10.79 -5.69
CA TYR A 71 -4.26 9.66 -5.96
C TYR A 71 -3.85 8.93 -7.25
N THR A 72 -2.56 8.60 -7.37
CA THR A 72 -1.98 7.98 -8.57
C THR A 72 -1.63 6.50 -8.36
N GLU A 73 -1.53 5.73 -9.46
CA GLU A 73 -1.01 4.36 -9.41
C GLU A 73 0.44 4.30 -8.88
N LEU A 74 1.24 5.35 -9.08
CA LEU A 74 2.58 5.43 -8.51
C LEU A 74 2.54 5.45 -6.97
N THR A 75 1.65 6.26 -6.38
CA THR A 75 1.49 6.29 -4.91
C THR A 75 0.98 4.96 -4.36
N LYS A 76 0.03 4.34 -5.06
CA LYS A 76 -0.45 2.99 -4.75
C LYS A 76 0.69 1.96 -4.74
N ASP A 77 1.52 1.95 -5.78
CA ASP A 77 2.66 1.02 -5.88
C ASP A 77 3.67 1.25 -4.76
N ARG A 78 3.95 2.51 -4.40
CA ARG A 78 4.83 2.83 -3.26
C ARG A 78 4.29 2.28 -1.94
N ILE A 79 2.97 2.32 -1.73
CA ILE A 79 2.37 1.74 -0.51
C ILE A 79 2.39 0.22 -0.55
N LYS A 80 2.12 -0.41 -1.70
CA LYS A 80 2.26 -1.87 -1.87
C LYS A 80 3.68 -2.33 -1.57
N ASP A 81 4.67 -1.62 -2.09
CA ASP A 81 6.09 -1.91 -1.84
C ASP A 81 6.41 -1.76 -0.35
N PHE A 82 5.90 -0.73 0.33
CA PHE A 82 6.03 -0.61 1.79
C PHE A 82 5.43 -1.82 2.53
N ILE A 83 4.20 -2.22 2.20
CA ILE A 83 3.53 -3.36 2.84
C ILE A 83 4.35 -4.64 2.64
N ARG A 84 4.76 -4.93 1.40
CA ARG A 84 5.52 -6.14 1.08
C ARG A 84 6.89 -6.15 1.75
N ASP A 85 7.62 -5.04 1.68
CA ASP A 85 9.04 -5.02 2.05
C ASP A 85 9.23 -4.75 3.54
N SER A 86 8.42 -3.88 4.14
CA SER A 86 8.54 -3.49 5.56
C SER A 86 7.72 -4.35 6.50
N LEU A 87 6.62 -4.95 6.02
CA LEU A 87 5.71 -5.75 6.85
C LEU A 87 5.77 -7.26 6.56
N HIS A 88 6.74 -7.72 5.76
CA HIS A 88 6.92 -9.13 5.36
C HIS A 88 6.78 -10.15 6.50
N ASN A 89 7.42 -9.89 7.65
CA ASN A 89 7.37 -10.79 8.80
C ASN A 89 5.96 -10.88 9.41
N GLU A 90 5.21 -9.78 9.37
CA GLU A 90 3.82 -9.73 9.82
C GLU A 90 2.91 -10.49 8.85
N LEU A 91 3.08 -10.27 7.56
CA LEU A 91 2.32 -10.94 6.49
C LEU A 91 2.52 -12.47 6.52
N LYS A 92 3.69 -12.95 6.92
CA LYS A 92 3.94 -14.38 7.14
C LYS A 92 3.15 -14.98 8.31
N ARG A 93 2.82 -14.16 9.32
CA ARG A 93 2.22 -14.62 10.57
C ARG A 93 0.70 -14.61 10.51
N TYR A 94 0.11 -13.72 9.72
CA TYR A 94 -1.34 -13.53 9.65
C TYR A 94 -1.85 -13.84 8.25
N PRO A 95 -2.81 -14.77 8.09
CA PRO A 95 -3.35 -15.12 6.78
C PRO A 95 -4.24 -14.02 6.19
N ALA A 96 -4.79 -13.13 7.04
CA ALA A 96 -5.60 -12.00 6.61
C ALA A 96 -5.29 -10.73 7.43
N VAL A 97 -5.01 -9.61 6.77
CA VAL A 97 -4.73 -8.30 7.38
C VAL A 97 -5.41 -7.20 6.59
N TYR A 98 -6.10 -6.30 7.28
CA TYR A 98 -6.69 -5.09 6.71
C TYR A 98 -5.83 -3.88 7.06
N PHE A 99 -5.37 -3.15 6.05
CA PHE A 99 -4.53 -1.98 6.23
C PHE A 99 -5.33 -0.72 5.89
N THR A 100 -5.37 0.24 6.81
CA THR A 100 -5.93 1.57 6.56
C THR A 100 -4.85 2.63 6.73
N PHE A 101 -4.71 3.48 5.72
CA PHE A 101 -3.72 4.55 5.66
C PHE A 101 -4.40 5.91 5.78
N TYR A 102 -3.84 6.77 6.61
CA TYR A 102 -4.26 8.15 6.79
C TYR A 102 -3.16 9.11 6.34
N LYS A 103 -3.54 10.22 5.69
CA LYS A 103 -2.63 11.33 5.40
C LYS A 103 -2.47 12.22 6.63
N LYS A 104 -1.28 12.78 6.83
CA LYS A 104 -1.04 13.81 7.85
C LYS A 104 -2.10 14.92 7.77
N GLY A 105 -2.61 15.35 8.91
CA GLY A 105 -3.59 16.42 9.02
C GLY A 105 -3.49 17.19 10.32
N SER A 106 -4.41 18.14 10.50
CA SER A 106 -4.52 18.87 11.77
C SER A 106 -4.81 17.89 12.90
N GLY A 107 -3.91 17.82 13.90
CA GLY A 107 -4.03 16.90 15.02
C GLY A 107 -3.83 15.42 14.70
N LEU A 108 -3.42 15.07 13.47
CA LEU A 108 -3.01 13.73 13.08
C LEU A 108 -1.61 13.79 12.47
N ASP A 109 -0.61 13.55 13.30
CA ASP A 109 0.80 13.56 12.94
C ASP A 109 1.51 12.28 13.42
N ARG A 110 2.83 12.23 13.23
CA ARG A 110 3.63 11.04 13.56
C ARG A 110 3.61 10.66 15.04
N ASP A 111 3.30 11.61 15.91
CA ASP A 111 3.31 11.46 17.35
C ASP A 111 1.90 11.11 17.86
N PHE A 112 0.89 11.16 16.97
CA PHE A 112 -0.46 10.66 17.27
C PHE A 112 -0.44 9.15 17.52
N GLN A 113 -1.03 8.78 18.65
CA GLN A 113 -1.36 7.39 18.95
C GLN A 113 -2.86 7.24 19.09
N GLN A 114 -3.40 6.20 18.47
CA GLN A 114 -4.77 5.81 18.71
C GLN A 114 -4.88 5.20 20.11
N THR A 115 -5.61 5.88 21.00
CA THR A 115 -5.83 5.47 22.40
C THR A 115 -7.26 5.07 22.71
N ALA A 116 -8.16 5.16 21.72
CA ALA A 116 -9.56 4.79 21.83
C ALA A 116 -10.05 4.12 20.54
N ASP A 117 -10.97 3.18 20.68
CA ASP A 117 -11.62 2.51 19.55
C ASP A 117 -12.34 3.56 18.69
N ASN A 118 -12.23 3.40 17.37
CA ASN A 118 -12.87 4.24 16.35
C ASN A 118 -12.49 5.73 16.28
N LYS A 119 -11.55 6.23 17.10
CA LYS A 119 -11.11 7.65 17.04
C LYS A 119 -10.66 8.08 15.64
N LEU A 120 -9.94 7.22 14.92
CA LEU A 120 -9.50 7.48 13.54
C LEU A 120 -10.69 7.50 12.56
N ALA A 121 -11.63 6.57 12.69
CA ALA A 121 -12.79 6.47 11.81
C ALA A 121 -13.78 7.64 11.99
N THR A 122 -13.88 8.20 13.20
CA THR A 122 -14.81 9.30 13.48
C THR A 122 -14.17 10.68 13.31
N ASN A 123 -13.04 10.93 13.98
CA ASN A 123 -12.49 12.29 14.10
C ASN A 123 -11.54 12.65 12.96
N TYR A 124 -11.03 11.66 12.25
CA TYR A 124 -10.04 11.82 11.19
C TYR A 124 -10.47 11.15 9.89
N LYS A 125 -11.79 10.99 9.68
CA LYS A 125 -12.34 10.36 8.48
C LYS A 125 -11.84 11.07 7.20
N ASP A 126 -11.75 12.39 7.22
CA ASP A 126 -11.31 13.20 6.06
C ASP A 126 -9.80 13.03 5.77
N ASN A 127 -9.06 12.49 6.73
CA ASN A 127 -7.66 12.12 6.59
C ASN A 127 -7.48 10.68 6.10
N LYS A 128 -8.52 9.86 6.05
CA LYS A 128 -8.42 8.53 5.45
C LYS A 128 -8.01 8.68 3.99
N PHE A 129 -7.00 7.93 3.57
CA PHE A 129 -6.37 8.06 2.27
C PHE A 129 -6.50 6.80 1.42
N ALA A 130 -6.19 5.64 1.99
CA ALA A 130 -6.25 4.38 1.25
C ALA A 130 -6.52 3.18 2.15
N GLU A 131 -7.06 2.12 1.57
CA GLU A 131 -7.19 0.81 2.21
C GLU A 131 -6.61 -0.30 1.34
N PHE A 132 -6.15 -1.37 2.00
CA PHE A 132 -5.72 -2.60 1.37
C PHE A 132 -6.16 -3.81 2.17
N GLU A 133 -6.44 -4.88 1.46
CA GLU A 133 -6.62 -6.20 2.04
C GLU A 133 -5.44 -7.08 1.69
N TYR A 134 -4.87 -7.78 2.67
CA TYR A 134 -3.94 -8.87 2.45
C TYR A 134 -4.62 -10.16 2.82
N ILE A 135 -4.71 -11.10 1.88
CA ILE A 135 -5.32 -12.41 2.09
C ILE A 135 -4.42 -13.47 1.43
N ASN A 136 -3.99 -14.46 2.21
CA ASN A 136 -3.28 -15.65 1.75
C ASN A 136 -2.11 -15.37 0.79
N GLY A 137 -1.26 -14.38 1.09
CA GLY A 137 -0.09 -14.08 0.25
C GLY A 137 -0.30 -12.96 -0.77
N GLN A 138 -1.52 -12.47 -0.96
CA GLN A 138 -1.86 -11.53 -2.02
C GLN A 138 -2.50 -10.25 -1.46
N LEU A 139 -2.23 -9.12 -2.12
CA LEU A 139 -2.84 -7.84 -1.82
C LEU A 139 -4.02 -7.59 -2.76
N PHE A 140 -5.18 -7.25 -2.18
CA PHE A 140 -6.45 -6.99 -2.84
C PHE A 140 -7.03 -5.63 -2.41
N ASN A 141 -8.14 -5.25 -3.05
CA ASN A 141 -9.04 -4.16 -2.67
C ASN A 141 -8.29 -2.88 -2.30
N PHE A 142 -7.55 -2.35 -3.28
CA PHE A 142 -6.94 -1.05 -3.13
C PHE A 142 -7.96 0.04 -3.46
N ASP A 143 -8.39 0.74 -2.43
CA ASP A 143 -9.38 1.81 -2.53
C ASP A 143 -8.78 3.12 -2.03
N PHE A 144 -8.91 4.17 -2.84
CA PHE A 144 -8.57 5.53 -2.41
C PHE A 144 -9.77 6.18 -1.72
N TYR A 145 -9.45 7.09 -0.81
CA TYR A 145 -10.42 7.92 -0.10
C TYR A 145 -10.03 9.38 -0.16
N LYS A 146 -11.01 10.23 -0.43
CA LYS A 146 -10.85 11.68 -0.44
C LYS A 146 -11.98 12.29 0.39
N ASP A 147 -11.61 13.12 1.36
CA ASP A 147 -12.55 13.86 2.21
C ASP A 147 -13.59 12.96 2.90
N GLY A 148 -13.13 11.76 3.32
CA GLY A 148 -13.94 10.78 4.06
C GLY A 148 -14.74 9.83 3.18
N GLU A 149 -14.69 9.98 1.86
CA GLU A 149 -15.50 9.21 0.91
C GLU A 149 -14.63 8.40 -0.07
N TYR A 150 -15.19 7.31 -0.58
CA TYR A 150 -14.54 6.50 -1.61
C TYR A 150 -14.25 7.35 -2.86
N TYR A 151 -13.04 7.23 -3.39
CA TYR A 151 -12.57 8.04 -4.50
C TYR A 151 -11.99 7.15 -5.60
N VAL A 152 -12.54 7.28 -6.81
CA VAL A 152 -11.97 6.69 -8.02
C VAL A 152 -11.15 7.77 -8.72
N PRO A 153 -9.82 7.61 -8.85
CA PRO A 153 -9.00 8.55 -9.61
C PRO A 153 -9.48 8.62 -11.07
N PRO A 154 -9.49 9.83 -11.68
CA PRO A 154 -9.79 9.95 -13.09
C PRO A 154 -8.76 9.16 -13.91
N VAL A 155 -9.23 8.38 -14.88
CA VAL A 155 -8.36 7.71 -15.85
C VAL A 155 -7.75 8.80 -16.72
N ILE A 156 -6.44 9.03 -16.58
CA ILE A 156 -5.71 9.90 -17.50
C ILE A 156 -5.49 9.06 -18.77
N ASN A 157 -6.39 9.18 -19.75
CA ASN A 157 -6.09 8.71 -21.08
C ASN A 157 -5.01 9.64 -21.66
N GLU A 158 -3.80 9.13 -21.85
CA GLU A 158 -2.79 9.78 -22.68
C GLU A 158 -3.26 9.72 -24.15
N GLU A 159 -4.29 10.48 -24.50
CA GLU A 159 -4.65 10.73 -25.89
C GLU A 159 -4.62 12.23 -26.17
N SER A 160 -4.03 12.56 -27.32
CA SER A 160 -3.89 13.85 -27.97
C SER A 160 -2.79 14.78 -27.44
N ASN A 161 -1.61 14.65 -28.02
CA ASN A 161 -0.95 15.79 -28.67
C ASN A 161 0.09 15.28 -29.68
N SER A 162 -0.41 14.74 -30.80
CA SER A 162 0.28 14.80 -32.08
C SER A 162 -0.37 15.93 -32.88
N ASN A 163 0.16 17.14 -32.73
CA ASN A 163 0.01 18.22 -33.71
C ASN A 163 1.37 18.48 -34.32
#